data_AF-A0A4Q0LS29-F1
#
_entry.id   AF-A0A4Q0LS29-F1
#
_cell.length_a   1.000
_cell.length_b   1.000
_cell.length_c   1.000
_cell.angle_alpha   90.00
_cell.angle_beta   90.00
_cell.angle_gamma   90.00
#
_symmetry.space_group_name_H-M   'P 1'
#
loop_
_entity.id
_entity.type
_entity.pdbx_description
1 polymer ?
#
loop_
_entity_poly.entity_id
_entity_poly.type
_entity_poly.pdbx_seq_one_letter_code
_entity_poly.pdbx_strand_id
1 'polypeptide(L)'
;MAAGLAAAFSAPIAGALFLVEEITFDFKPQKVVAVLAATFSADFVTILAFGNKPFLYLPVNDYLPVTAYWALPLIGIFLGIMAYIYQYVLLSLKPWFSKIKKIPAAYHSIIPLILIIPVGLFNAHLLGGSHVLIDNLFNLNWNVKAFGSWDFLLLPILFLIIRFVFSMLSYDSSVPDGIFMPILVLGALLGIICANIMIKLQIILPMYFPHILVISMAAYFGAIEKAPFTAIMLLTEMIGTVQQVLPMIIVTFVAYYILDILGGKPIYEDLRLQMNYHKNMSII
;
A
#
# COMPACT_ATOMS: atom_id res chain seq x y z
N MET A 1 -17.35 9.12 2.91
CA MET A 1 -15.97 8.61 2.90
C MET A 1 -15.92 7.18 2.36
N ALA A 2 -16.51 6.19 3.04
CA ALA A 2 -16.55 4.79 2.59
C ALA A 2 -16.96 4.62 1.10
N ALA A 3 -18.05 5.28 0.68
CA ALA A 3 -18.52 5.25 -0.71
C ALA A 3 -17.50 5.81 -1.73
N GLY A 4 -16.70 6.80 -1.33
CA GLY A 4 -15.62 7.32 -2.18
C GLY A 4 -14.46 6.35 -2.31
N LEU A 5 -14.11 5.65 -1.22
CA LEU A 5 -13.10 4.60 -1.24
C LEU A 5 -13.54 3.42 -2.11
N ALA A 6 -14.80 3.01 -1.99
CA ALA A 6 -15.43 2.00 -2.84
C ALA A 6 -15.39 2.41 -4.31
N ALA A 7 -15.80 3.64 -4.64
CA ALA A 7 -15.76 4.14 -6.01
C ALA A 7 -14.33 4.22 -6.59
N ALA A 8 -13.34 4.58 -5.76
CA ALA A 8 -11.95 4.72 -6.19
C ALA A 8 -11.26 3.38 -6.50
N PHE A 9 -11.58 2.33 -5.73
CA PHE A 9 -10.91 1.03 -5.83
C PHE A 9 -11.80 -0.10 -6.36
N SER A 10 -13.07 0.20 -6.68
CA SER A 10 -14.11 -0.80 -6.98
C SER A 10 -14.19 -1.88 -5.88
N ALA A 11 -14.19 -1.42 -4.62
CA ALA A 11 -14.04 -2.27 -3.43
C ALA A 11 -15.08 -1.90 -2.35
N PRO A 12 -16.36 -2.29 -2.52
CA PRO A 12 -17.45 -1.88 -1.64
C PRO A 12 -17.37 -2.46 -0.23
N ILE A 13 -16.89 -3.69 -0.06
CA ILE A 13 -16.78 -4.34 1.26
C ILE A 13 -15.61 -3.75 2.03
N ALA A 14 -14.47 -3.56 1.37
CA ALA A 14 -13.30 -2.91 1.94
C ALA A 14 -13.61 -1.47 2.39
N GLY A 15 -14.37 -0.71 1.60
CA GLY A 15 -14.82 0.64 1.97
C GLY A 15 -15.66 0.67 3.25
N ALA A 16 -16.52 -0.34 3.46
CA ALA A 16 -17.31 -0.45 4.68
C ALA A 16 -16.44 -0.88 5.87
N LEU A 17 -15.55 -1.84 5.69
CA LEU A 17 -14.62 -2.28 6.73
C LEU A 17 -13.69 -1.16 7.17
N PHE A 18 -13.16 -0.36 6.24
CA PHE A 18 -12.29 0.76 6.57
C PHE A 18 -12.97 1.77 7.50
N LEU A 19 -14.26 2.06 7.26
CA LEU A 19 -15.00 2.97 8.13
C LEU A 19 -15.14 2.41 9.56
N VAL A 20 -15.32 1.10 9.69
CA VAL A 20 -15.53 0.46 10.99
C VAL A 20 -14.22 0.25 11.73
N GLU A 21 -13.20 -0.23 11.02
CA GLU A 21 -11.91 -0.61 11.58
C GLU A 21 -11.02 0.61 11.86
N GLU A 22 -11.02 1.62 10.99
CA GLU A 22 -10.08 2.76 11.09
C GLU A 22 -10.73 4.09 11.50
N ILE A 23 -12.00 4.32 11.14
CA ILE A 23 -12.62 5.64 11.38
C ILE A 23 -13.48 5.66 12.64
N THR A 24 -14.35 4.67 12.82
CA THR A 24 -15.37 4.70 13.86
C THR A 24 -15.05 3.81 15.06
N PHE A 25 -14.25 2.77 14.88
CA PHE A 25 -13.92 1.77 15.92
C PHE A 25 -15.18 1.19 16.64
N ASP A 26 -16.35 1.22 15.99
CA ASP A 26 -17.66 0.85 16.56
C ASP A 26 -18.45 -0.04 15.60
N PHE A 27 -18.57 -1.33 15.94
CA PHE A 27 -19.29 -2.32 15.13
C PHE A 27 -20.77 -2.35 15.52
N LYS A 28 -21.56 -1.42 14.95
CA LYS A 28 -23.04 -1.46 15.05
C LYS A 28 -23.64 -1.98 13.74
N PRO A 29 -24.34 -3.13 13.73
CA PRO A 29 -24.87 -3.74 12.51
C PRO A 29 -25.69 -2.79 11.64
N GLN A 30 -26.53 -1.95 12.26
CA GLN A 30 -27.35 -0.96 11.54
C GLN A 30 -26.50 0.05 10.75
N LYS A 31 -25.39 0.52 11.32
CA LYS A 31 -24.47 1.44 10.64
C LYS A 31 -23.75 0.74 9.49
N VAL A 32 -23.28 -0.49 9.72
CA VAL A 32 -22.57 -1.28 8.70
C VAL A 32 -23.46 -1.52 7.48
N VAL A 33 -24.72 -1.90 7.68
CA VAL A 33 -25.68 -2.11 6.58
C VAL A 33 -25.92 -0.81 5.80
N ALA A 34 -26.11 0.32 6.47
CA ALA A 34 -26.29 1.61 5.81
C ALA A 34 -25.06 2.03 4.99
N VAL A 35 -23.86 1.77 5.51
CA VAL A 35 -22.59 2.07 4.86
C VAL A 35 -22.38 1.17 3.65
N LEU A 36 -22.67 -0.13 3.78
CA LEU A 36 -22.63 -1.08 2.66
C LEU A 36 -23.59 -0.67 1.55
N ALA A 37 -24.82 -0.26 1.87
CA ALA A 37 -25.77 0.21 0.87
C ALA A 37 -25.21 1.42 0.09
N ALA A 38 -24.53 2.34 0.78
CA ALA A 38 -23.89 3.49 0.15
C ALA A 38 -22.66 3.10 -0.69
N THR A 39 -21.81 2.18 -0.23
CA THR A 39 -20.62 1.71 -0.98
C THR A 39 -21.01 0.91 -2.20
N PHE A 40 -22.00 0.02 -2.11
CA PHE A 40 -22.55 -0.70 -3.25
C PHE A 40 -23.17 0.22 -4.29
N SER A 41 -23.91 1.24 -3.86
CA SER A 41 -24.50 2.22 -4.79
C SER A 41 -23.41 2.98 -5.55
N ALA A 42 -22.32 3.35 -4.86
CA ALA A 42 -21.20 4.04 -5.49
C ALA A 42 -20.42 3.13 -6.45
N ASP A 43 -20.15 1.90 -6.04
CA ASP A 43 -19.46 0.91 -6.87
C ASP A 43 -20.30 0.52 -8.11
N PHE A 44 -21.63 0.42 -7.97
CA PHE A 44 -22.53 0.20 -9.10
C PHE A 44 -22.42 1.33 -10.14
N VAL A 45 -22.34 2.58 -9.70
CA VAL A 45 -22.11 3.72 -10.61
C VAL A 45 -20.72 3.63 -11.27
N THR A 46 -19.68 3.22 -10.53
CA THR A 46 -18.34 2.98 -11.09
C THR A 46 -18.38 1.90 -12.18
N ILE A 47 -19.06 0.79 -11.95
CA ILE A 47 -19.21 -0.30 -12.93
C ILE A 47 -19.96 0.18 -14.19
N LEU A 48 -21.01 0.99 -14.04
CA LEU A 48 -21.73 1.56 -15.18
C LEU A 48 -20.85 2.53 -16.00
N ALA A 49 -19.95 3.26 -15.36
CA ALA A 49 -19.09 4.24 -16.01
C ALA A 49 -17.83 3.62 -16.64
N PHE A 50 -17.19 2.67 -15.96
CA PHE A 50 -15.86 2.14 -16.31
C PHE A 50 -15.86 0.66 -16.72
N GLY A 51 -17.00 -0.03 -16.55
CA GLY A 51 -17.15 -1.45 -16.84
C GLY A 51 -16.83 -2.36 -15.66
N ASN A 52 -17.02 -3.67 -15.87
CA ASN A 52 -16.94 -4.68 -14.81
C ASN A 52 -15.53 -5.27 -14.62
N LYS A 53 -14.47 -4.47 -14.82
CA LYS A 53 -13.09 -4.92 -14.58
C LYS A 53 -12.65 -4.47 -13.19
N PRO A 54 -12.03 -5.36 -12.38
CA PRO A 54 -11.41 -4.94 -11.13
C PRO A 54 -10.38 -3.84 -11.38
N PHE A 55 -10.24 -2.94 -10.41
CA PHE A 55 -9.34 -1.79 -10.53
C PHE A 55 -7.89 -2.21 -10.82
N LEU A 56 -7.42 -3.30 -10.19
CA LEU A 56 -6.08 -3.84 -10.36
C LEU A 56 -6.17 -5.33 -10.68
N TYR A 57 -6.56 -5.68 -11.91
CA TYR A 57 -6.70 -7.07 -12.33
C TYR A 57 -5.34 -7.79 -12.42
N LEU A 58 -4.96 -8.50 -11.35
CA LEU A 58 -3.77 -9.34 -11.28
C LEU A 58 -4.22 -10.81 -11.21
N PRO A 59 -4.35 -11.53 -12.34
CA PRO A 59 -4.87 -12.89 -12.34
C PRO A 59 -3.88 -13.83 -11.65
N VAL A 60 -4.06 -14.04 -10.36
CA VAL A 60 -3.32 -15.01 -9.57
C VAL A 60 -4.09 -16.33 -9.61
N ASN A 61 -3.62 -17.23 -10.46
CA ASN A 61 -4.19 -18.56 -10.62
C ASN A 61 -3.62 -19.54 -9.59
N ASP A 62 -4.38 -20.60 -9.33
CA ASP A 62 -4.06 -21.70 -8.43
C ASP A 62 -3.85 -21.28 -6.96
N TYR A 63 -3.49 -22.25 -6.12
CA TYR A 63 -3.20 -22.04 -4.71
C TYR A 63 -1.69 -22.02 -4.46
N LEU A 64 -1.26 -21.19 -3.52
CA LEU A 64 0.09 -21.26 -2.99
C LEU A 64 0.34 -22.66 -2.38
N PRO A 65 1.47 -23.32 -2.67
CA PRO A 65 1.72 -24.67 -2.19
C PRO A 65 1.87 -24.67 -0.67
N VAL A 66 1.36 -25.70 -0.01
CA VAL A 66 1.40 -25.83 1.46
C VAL A 66 2.84 -25.78 1.98
N THR A 67 3.82 -26.25 1.19
CA THR A 67 5.24 -26.19 1.50
C THR A 67 5.80 -24.78 1.61
N ALA A 68 5.12 -23.74 1.11
CA ALA A 68 5.54 -22.36 1.25
C ALA A 68 5.00 -21.67 2.52
N TYR A 69 4.00 -22.27 3.20
CA TYR A 69 3.30 -21.61 4.31
C TYR A 69 4.20 -21.32 5.52
N TRP A 70 5.21 -22.15 5.76
CA TRP A 70 6.16 -21.92 6.87
C TRP A 70 6.98 -20.64 6.69
N ALA A 71 7.16 -20.18 5.45
CA ALA A 71 7.92 -18.97 5.14
C ALA A 71 7.05 -17.69 5.25
N LEU A 72 5.72 -17.80 5.24
CA LEU A 72 4.81 -16.66 5.31
C LEU A 72 5.00 -15.80 6.58
N PRO A 73 5.11 -16.38 7.80
CA PRO A 73 5.42 -15.58 8.99
C PRO A 73 6.74 -14.82 8.88
N LEU A 74 7.77 -15.37 8.22
CA LEU A 74 9.06 -14.68 8.04
C LEU A 74 8.91 -13.45 7.15
N ILE A 75 8.10 -13.54 6.09
CA ILE A 75 7.74 -12.40 5.26
C ILE A 75 6.99 -11.37 6.10
N GLY A 76 6.04 -11.80 6.92
CA GLY A 76 5.28 -10.92 7.81
C GLY A 76 6.20 -10.15 8.77
N ILE A 77 7.19 -10.80 9.36
CA ILE A 77 8.18 -10.15 10.23
C ILE A 77 8.95 -9.09 9.47
N PHE A 78 9.47 -9.43 8.29
CA PHE A 78 10.21 -8.48 7.47
C PHE A 78 9.35 -7.28 7.07
N LEU A 79 8.12 -7.50 6.60
CA LEU A 79 7.19 -6.45 6.22
C LEU A 79 6.78 -5.58 7.42
N GLY A 80 6.57 -6.17 8.60
CA GLY A 80 6.28 -5.42 9.82
C GLY A 80 7.41 -4.48 10.23
N ILE A 81 8.67 -4.91 10.10
CA ILE A 81 9.84 -4.05 10.35
C ILE A 81 9.89 -2.93 9.31
N MET A 82 9.68 -3.23 8.02
CA MET A 82 9.65 -2.20 6.98
C MET A 82 8.47 -1.23 7.15
N ALA A 83 7.34 -1.70 7.65
CA ALA A 83 6.18 -0.88 7.98
C ALA A 83 6.51 0.08 9.13
N TYR A 84 7.22 -0.40 10.15
CA TYR A 84 7.69 0.45 11.25
C TYR A 84 8.65 1.53 10.75
N ILE A 85 9.60 1.18 9.87
CA ILE A 85 10.51 2.17 9.27
C ILE A 85 9.72 3.23 8.50
N TYR A 86 8.71 2.82 7.74
CA TYR A 86 7.83 3.75 7.03
C TYR A 86 7.12 4.71 7.99
N GLN A 87 6.45 4.19 9.03
CA GLN A 87 5.78 5.00 10.04
C GLN A 87 6.74 5.94 10.76
N TYR A 88 7.88 5.41 11.20
CA TYR A 88 8.88 6.17 11.92
C TYR A 88 9.41 7.32 11.06
N VAL A 89 9.75 7.06 9.80
CA VAL A 89 10.24 8.12 8.89
C VAL A 89 9.14 9.14 8.61
N LEU A 90 7.93 8.70 8.25
CA LEU A 90 6.80 9.58 7.95
C LEU A 90 6.47 10.51 9.13
N LEU A 91 6.42 9.97 10.35
CA LEU A 91 6.07 10.72 11.55
C LEU A 91 7.24 11.52 12.14
N SER A 92 8.48 11.07 11.93
CA SER A 92 9.70 11.77 12.37
C SER A 92 10.15 12.87 11.41
N LEU A 93 9.66 12.85 10.18
CA LEU A 93 9.77 13.98 9.25
C LEU A 93 8.98 15.15 9.82
N LYS A 94 9.59 15.88 10.77
CA LYS A 94 9.15 17.22 11.13
C LYS A 94 9.07 18.02 9.85
N PRO A 95 8.02 18.83 9.62
CA PRO A 95 7.78 19.41 8.32
C PRO A 95 9.00 20.20 7.86
N TRP A 96 9.81 19.60 6.99
CA TRP A 96 11.04 20.18 6.46
C TRP A 96 10.66 21.38 5.61
N PHE A 97 9.54 21.26 4.91
CA PHE A 97 8.91 22.35 4.19
C PHE A 97 8.52 23.53 5.11
N SER A 98 8.10 23.30 6.37
CA SER A 98 7.85 24.40 7.32
C SER A 98 9.12 25.20 7.70
N LYS A 99 10.30 24.59 7.58
CA LYS A 99 11.59 25.27 7.82
C LYS A 99 12.02 26.13 6.62
N ILE A 100 11.48 25.89 5.43
CA ILE A 100 11.75 26.69 4.23
C ILE A 100 10.90 27.97 4.28
N LYS A 101 11.32 28.93 5.12
CA LYS A 101 10.65 30.24 5.27
C LYS A 101 10.68 31.10 4.01
N LYS A 102 11.55 30.77 3.04
CA LYS A 102 11.71 31.53 1.79
C LYS A 102 10.57 31.32 0.79
N ILE A 103 9.82 30.22 0.90
CA ILE A 103 8.74 29.88 -0.02
C ILE A 103 7.44 29.85 0.79
N PRO A 104 6.41 30.63 0.42
CA PRO A 104 5.11 30.56 1.06
C PRO A 104 4.54 29.14 1.00
N ALA A 105 3.81 28.71 2.02
CA ALA A 105 3.28 27.34 2.13
C ALA A 105 2.46 26.91 0.90
N ALA A 106 1.74 27.85 0.26
CA ALA A 106 0.99 27.61 -0.96
C ALA A 106 1.83 27.12 -2.16
N TYR A 107 3.14 27.36 -2.14
CA TYR A 107 4.06 27.00 -3.22
C TYR A 107 4.99 25.83 -2.87
N HIS A 108 4.81 25.19 -1.71
CA HIS A 108 5.62 24.03 -1.31
C HIS A 108 5.50 22.86 -2.30
N SER A 109 4.36 22.74 -2.98
CA SER A 109 4.11 21.77 -4.05
C SER A 109 5.01 21.93 -5.29
N ILE A 110 5.66 23.09 -5.49
CA ILE A 110 6.59 23.31 -6.63
C ILE A 110 7.85 22.47 -6.48
N ILE A 111 8.32 22.24 -5.25
CA ILE A 111 9.56 21.51 -4.99
C ILE A 111 9.47 20.04 -5.42
N PRO A 112 8.48 19.23 -4.98
CA PRO A 112 8.33 17.86 -5.46
C PRO A 112 8.08 17.83 -6.98
N LEU A 113 7.36 18.82 -7.53
CA LEU A 113 7.18 18.94 -8.98
C LEU A 113 8.49 19.15 -9.74
N ILE A 114 9.44 19.92 -9.22
CA ILE A 114 10.75 20.08 -9.86
C ILE A 114 11.59 18.81 -9.69
N LEU A 115 11.57 18.21 -8.49
CA LEU A 115 12.33 17.00 -8.18
C LEU A 115 11.88 15.79 -9.01
N ILE A 116 10.61 15.74 -9.41
CA ILE A 116 10.06 14.60 -10.17
C ILE A 116 10.46 14.64 -11.64
N ILE A 117 10.82 15.81 -12.20
CA ILE A 117 11.17 15.96 -13.62
C ILE A 117 12.39 15.10 -14.02
N PRO A 118 13.54 15.14 -13.33
CA PRO A 118 14.67 14.26 -13.64
C PRO A 118 14.32 12.77 -13.57
N VAL A 119 13.47 12.38 -12.62
CA VAL A 119 13.02 10.98 -12.46
C VAL A 119 12.15 10.56 -13.65
N GLY A 120 11.27 11.44 -14.12
CA GLY A 120 10.47 11.22 -15.31
C GLY A 120 11.26 11.12 -16.60
N LEU A 121 12.29 11.95 -16.73
CA LEU A 121 13.20 11.91 -17.88
C LEU A 121 14.05 10.62 -17.88
N PHE A 122 14.41 10.11 -16.70
CA PHE A 122 15.11 8.84 -16.59
C PHE A 122 14.20 7.64 -16.91
N ASN A 123 13.00 7.60 -16.31
CA ASN A 123 12.04 6.55 -16.56
C ASN A 123 10.60 7.02 -16.28
N ALA A 124 9.83 7.28 -17.34
CA ALA A 124 8.45 7.73 -17.24
C ALA A 124 7.53 6.73 -16.52
N HIS A 125 7.83 5.43 -16.54
CA HIS A 125 7.03 4.42 -15.82
C HIS A 125 7.13 4.57 -14.30
N LEU A 126 8.18 5.22 -13.78
CA LEU A 126 8.29 5.54 -12.36
C LEU A 126 7.34 6.65 -11.91
N LEU A 127 6.87 7.49 -12.84
CA LEU A 127 5.96 8.60 -12.54
C LEU A 127 4.49 8.28 -12.75
N GLY A 128 4.20 7.24 -13.54
CA GLY A 128 2.84 6.82 -13.83
C GLY A 128 2.03 6.48 -12.56
N GLY A 129 0.71 6.43 -12.72
CA GLY A 129 -0.20 6.03 -11.66
C GLY A 129 0.25 4.74 -10.99
N SER A 130 0.19 4.69 -9.67
CA SER A 130 0.66 3.56 -8.86
C SER A 130 0.15 2.20 -9.34
N HIS A 131 -1.09 2.13 -9.86
CA HIS A 131 -1.66 0.92 -10.44
C HIS A 131 -0.95 0.47 -11.74
N VAL A 132 -0.54 1.41 -12.60
CA VAL A 132 0.22 1.13 -13.83
C VAL A 132 1.59 0.54 -13.49
N LEU A 133 2.23 1.04 -12.43
CA LEU A 133 3.50 0.48 -12.00
C LEU A 133 3.32 -0.95 -11.47
N ILE A 134 2.31 -1.21 -10.65
CA ILE A 134 2.05 -2.57 -10.15
C ILE A 134 1.72 -3.53 -11.30
N ASP A 135 0.88 -3.11 -12.25
CA ASP A 135 0.54 -3.91 -13.43
C ASP A 135 1.78 -4.21 -14.29
N ASN A 136 2.63 -3.21 -14.53
CA ASN A 136 3.90 -3.43 -15.22
C ASN A 136 4.83 -4.36 -14.43
N LEU A 137 4.95 -4.20 -13.12
CA LEU A 137 5.79 -5.06 -12.27
C LEU A 137 5.29 -6.52 -12.25
N PHE A 138 3.97 -6.72 -12.39
CA PHE A 138 3.33 -8.01 -12.49
C PHE A 138 3.49 -8.65 -13.88
N ASN A 139 3.24 -7.87 -14.94
CA ASN A 139 3.26 -8.32 -16.34
C ASN A 139 4.64 -8.34 -16.99
N LEU A 140 5.63 -7.65 -16.40
CA LEU A 140 7.03 -7.90 -16.68
C LEU A 140 7.25 -9.37 -16.37
N ASN A 141 7.06 -10.27 -17.34
CA ASN A 141 7.32 -11.68 -17.21
C ASN A 141 8.70 -11.80 -16.57
N TRP A 142 8.74 -12.10 -15.27
CA TRP A 142 9.94 -12.43 -14.52
C TRP A 142 10.41 -13.74 -15.13
N ASN A 143 11.03 -13.62 -16.31
CA ASN A 143 11.29 -14.72 -17.20
C ASN A 143 12.16 -15.69 -16.40
N VAL A 144 11.70 -16.94 -16.31
CA VAL A 144 12.30 -18.02 -15.51
C VAL A 144 13.81 -18.18 -15.79
N LYS A 145 14.29 -17.68 -16.94
CA LYS A 145 15.71 -17.66 -17.35
C LYS A 145 16.58 -16.57 -16.72
N ALA A 146 16.01 -15.59 -16.00
CA ALA A 146 16.71 -14.42 -15.45
C ALA A 146 16.81 -14.40 -13.91
N PHE A 147 16.30 -15.42 -13.23
CA PHE A 147 16.48 -15.58 -11.78
C PHE A 147 17.91 -16.03 -11.48
N GLY A 148 18.83 -15.08 -11.29
CA GLY A 148 20.22 -15.41 -10.93
C GLY A 148 21.18 -14.22 -10.86
N SER A 149 20.92 -13.15 -11.62
CA SER A 149 21.79 -11.97 -11.67
C SER A 149 21.46 -10.94 -10.57
N TRP A 150 22.49 -10.32 -9.98
CA TRP A 150 22.36 -9.29 -8.95
C TRP A 150 21.50 -8.08 -9.39
N ASP A 151 21.48 -7.80 -10.69
CA ASP A 151 20.71 -6.71 -11.31
C ASP A 151 19.20 -6.79 -11.00
N PHE A 152 18.69 -8.00 -10.74
CA PHE A 152 17.26 -8.24 -10.57
C PHE A 152 16.75 -7.96 -9.15
N LEU A 153 17.65 -7.95 -8.15
CA LEU A 153 17.36 -7.42 -6.81
C LEU A 153 17.57 -5.90 -6.77
N LEU A 154 18.54 -5.39 -7.51
CA LEU A 154 18.91 -3.98 -7.50
C LEU A 154 17.80 -3.07 -8.06
N LEU A 155 17.11 -3.48 -9.13
CA LEU A 155 16.08 -2.66 -9.75
C LEU A 155 14.84 -2.43 -8.84
N PRO A 156 14.22 -3.47 -8.24
CA PRO A 156 13.12 -3.27 -7.29
C PRO A 156 13.53 -2.45 -6.07
N ILE A 157 14.76 -2.65 -5.57
CA ILE A 157 15.30 -1.86 -4.45
C ILE A 157 15.45 -0.39 -4.84
N LEU A 158 15.98 -0.10 -6.03
CA LEU A 158 16.09 1.26 -6.54
C LEU A 158 14.70 1.91 -6.65
N PHE A 159 13.73 1.20 -7.22
CA PHE A 159 12.36 1.70 -7.37
C PHE A 159 11.69 1.94 -6.01
N LEU A 160 11.96 1.05 -5.05
CA LEU A 160 11.48 1.17 -3.68
C LEU A 160 12.04 2.43 -3.02
N ILE A 161 13.36 2.66 -3.11
CA ILE A 161 14.00 3.85 -2.53
C ILE A 161 13.43 5.12 -3.17
N ILE A 162 13.33 5.17 -4.50
CA ILE A 162 12.78 6.33 -5.21
C ILE A 162 11.33 6.58 -4.77
N ARG A 163 10.45 5.58 -4.83
CA ARG A 163 9.04 5.73 -4.46
C ARG A 163 8.88 6.07 -2.98
N PHE A 164 9.69 5.49 -2.10
CA PHE A 164 9.67 5.80 -0.68
C PHE A 164 10.02 7.27 -0.43
N VAL A 165 11.15 7.74 -0.97
CA VAL A 165 11.59 9.14 -0.80
C VAL A 165 10.58 10.12 -1.39
N PHE A 166 10.08 9.88 -2.60
CA PHE A 166 9.08 10.75 -3.22
C PHE A 166 7.74 10.73 -2.48
N SER A 167 7.30 9.59 -1.97
CA SER A 167 6.08 9.50 -1.14
C SER A 167 6.21 10.37 0.11
N MET A 168 7.36 10.31 0.78
CA MET A 168 7.64 11.14 1.96
C MET A 168 7.71 12.63 1.64
N LEU A 169 8.32 13.02 0.52
CA LEU A 169 8.42 14.41 0.09
C LEU A 169 7.07 14.99 -0.34
N SER A 170 6.28 14.23 -1.10
CA SER A 170 4.93 14.64 -1.51
C SER A 170 4.03 14.87 -0.31
N TYR A 171 4.11 13.99 0.69
CA TYR A 171 3.33 14.11 1.92
C TYR A 171 3.60 15.43 2.67
N ASP A 172 4.85 15.81 2.84
CA ASP A 172 5.22 17.03 3.58
C ASP A 172 4.97 18.33 2.77
N SER A 173 4.81 18.23 1.45
CA SER A 173 4.67 19.37 0.54
C SER A 173 3.27 20.00 0.45
N SER A 174 2.37 19.66 1.39
CA SER A 174 0.96 20.13 1.44
C SER A 174 0.14 19.86 0.16
N VAL A 175 0.58 18.91 -0.66
CA VAL A 175 -0.17 18.46 -1.84
C VAL A 175 -1.33 17.58 -1.37
N PRO A 176 -2.59 17.84 -1.78
CA PRO A 176 -3.69 16.95 -1.50
C PRO A 176 -3.49 15.63 -2.25
N ASP A 177 -3.00 14.61 -1.55
CA ASP A 177 -2.73 13.28 -2.09
C ASP A 177 -3.19 12.19 -1.10
N GLY A 178 -3.33 10.96 -1.61
CA GLY A 178 -3.65 9.77 -0.81
C GLY A 178 -2.44 8.88 -0.61
N ILE A 179 -2.19 8.42 0.62
CA ILE A 179 -1.07 7.52 0.94
C ILE A 179 -1.33 6.05 0.57
N PHE A 180 -2.59 5.65 0.37
CA PHE A 180 -3.02 4.27 0.10
C PHE A 180 -2.25 3.61 -1.05
N MET A 181 -2.34 4.19 -2.25
CA MET A 181 -1.74 3.60 -3.45
C MET A 181 -0.20 3.58 -3.42
N PRO A 182 0.48 4.65 -2.96
CA PRO A 182 1.92 4.60 -2.69
C PRO A 182 2.33 3.47 -1.74
N ILE A 183 1.59 3.25 -0.65
CA ILE A 183 1.86 2.15 0.30
C ILE A 183 1.72 0.78 -0.41
N LEU A 184 0.67 0.59 -1.21
CA LEU A 184 0.47 -0.65 -1.97
C LEU A 184 1.61 -0.91 -2.97
N VAL A 185 2.12 0.13 -3.64
CA VAL A 185 3.30 0.02 -4.53
C VAL A 185 4.55 -0.40 -3.76
N LEU A 186 4.79 0.20 -2.60
CA LEU A 186 5.91 -0.18 -1.74
C LEU A 186 5.78 -1.63 -1.26
N GLY A 187 4.57 -2.05 -0.88
CA GLY A 187 4.27 -3.44 -0.54
C GLY A 187 4.50 -4.40 -1.71
N ALA A 188 4.14 -4.03 -2.94
CA ALA A 188 4.43 -4.80 -4.13
C ALA A 188 5.93 -4.95 -4.36
N LEU A 189 6.70 -3.85 -4.27
CA LEU A 189 8.16 -3.86 -4.44
C LEU A 189 8.87 -4.68 -3.36
N LEU A 190 8.44 -4.59 -2.10
CA LEU A 190 8.92 -5.47 -1.02
C LEU A 190 8.57 -6.93 -1.30
N GLY A 191 7.35 -7.21 -1.75
CA GLY A 191 6.91 -8.54 -2.13
C GLY A 191 7.73 -9.16 -3.25
N ILE A 192 8.10 -8.34 -4.25
CA ILE A 192 9.03 -8.73 -5.31
C ILE A 192 10.38 -9.16 -4.74
N ILE A 193 10.95 -8.35 -3.84
CA ILE A 193 12.22 -8.67 -3.18
C ILE A 193 12.11 -10.00 -2.41
N CYS A 194 11.05 -10.18 -1.62
CA CYS A 194 10.78 -11.42 -0.89
C CYS A 194 10.62 -12.62 -1.83
N ALA A 195 9.83 -12.49 -2.89
CA ALA A 195 9.59 -13.55 -3.86
C ALA A 195 10.90 -14.00 -4.54
N ASN A 196 11.76 -13.06 -4.94
CA ASN A 196 13.07 -13.36 -5.51
C ASN A 196 13.98 -14.15 -4.58
N ILE A 197 14.02 -13.74 -3.31
CA ILE A 197 14.80 -14.42 -2.29
C ILE A 197 14.27 -15.85 -2.12
N MET A 198 12.95 -16.03 -2.01
CA MET A 198 12.33 -17.35 -1.86
C MET A 198 12.56 -18.25 -3.08
N ILE A 199 12.49 -17.71 -4.30
CA ILE A 199 12.76 -18.45 -5.54
C ILE A 199 14.24 -18.85 -5.60
N LYS A 200 15.16 -17.95 -5.24
CA LYS A 200 16.61 -18.25 -5.20
C LYS A 200 16.95 -19.31 -4.16
N LEU A 201 16.28 -19.31 -3.02
CA LEU A 201 16.41 -20.33 -1.97
C LEU A 201 15.62 -21.62 -2.27
N GLN A 202 14.99 -21.72 -3.45
CA GLN A 202 14.18 -22.87 -3.88
C GLN A 202 13.00 -23.21 -2.93
N ILE A 203 12.50 -22.21 -2.19
CA ILE A 203 11.33 -22.36 -1.30
C ILE A 203 10.05 -22.43 -2.13
N ILE A 204 9.97 -21.62 -3.20
CA ILE A 204 8.83 -21.58 -4.13
C ILE A 204 9.30 -21.63 -5.58
N LEU A 205 8.45 -22.16 -6.46
CA LEU A 205 8.65 -22.06 -7.90
C LEU A 205 8.33 -20.64 -8.40
N PRO A 206 8.97 -20.17 -9.49
CA PRO A 206 8.70 -18.86 -10.10
C PRO A 206 7.23 -18.60 -10.43
N MET A 207 6.45 -19.65 -10.72
CA MET A 207 5.01 -19.51 -11.00
C MET A 207 4.21 -18.93 -9.83
N TYR A 208 4.72 -19.06 -8.60
CA TYR A 208 4.06 -18.55 -7.39
C TYR A 208 4.47 -17.12 -7.03
N PHE A 209 5.31 -16.47 -7.82
CA PHE A 209 5.68 -15.06 -7.64
C PHE A 209 4.46 -14.12 -7.48
N PRO A 210 3.40 -14.21 -8.32
CA PRO A 210 2.19 -13.40 -8.18
C PRO A 210 1.55 -13.47 -6.79
N HIS A 211 1.58 -14.65 -6.16
CA HIS A 211 1.01 -14.84 -4.82
C HIS A 211 1.76 -14.01 -3.78
N ILE A 212 3.09 -14.09 -3.75
CA ILE A 212 3.90 -13.37 -2.77
C ILE A 212 3.83 -11.86 -2.96
N LEU A 213 3.72 -11.39 -4.21
CA LEU A 213 3.52 -9.98 -4.54
C LEU A 213 2.22 -9.48 -3.91
N VAL A 214 1.10 -10.13 -4.18
CA VAL A 214 -0.23 -9.74 -3.66
C VAL A 214 -0.31 -9.84 -2.15
N ILE A 215 0.23 -10.93 -1.57
CA ILE A 215 0.25 -11.13 -0.11
C ILE A 215 1.02 -10.00 0.58
N SER A 216 2.17 -9.60 0.02
CA SER A 216 2.99 -8.53 0.57
C SER A 216 2.34 -7.16 0.45
N MET A 217 1.58 -6.90 -0.62
CA MET A 217 0.80 -5.67 -0.77
C MET A 217 -0.22 -5.52 0.37
N ALA A 218 -1.04 -6.55 0.59
CA ALA A 218 -2.04 -6.56 1.65
C ALA A 218 -1.38 -6.42 3.03
N ALA A 219 -0.34 -7.20 3.29
CA ALA A 219 0.32 -7.23 4.59
C ALA A 219 1.01 -5.91 4.94
N TYR A 220 1.71 -5.30 3.99
CA TYR A 220 2.39 -4.03 4.21
C TYR A 220 1.38 -2.90 4.47
N PHE A 221 0.33 -2.83 3.66
CA PHE A 221 -0.74 -1.85 3.82
C PHE A 221 -1.50 -2.05 5.15
N GLY A 222 -1.93 -3.27 5.46
CA GLY A 222 -2.66 -3.57 6.68
C GLY A 222 -1.86 -3.38 7.97
N ALA A 223 -0.55 -3.59 7.93
CA ALA A 223 0.33 -3.24 9.04
C ALA A 223 0.39 -1.71 9.21
N ILE A 224 0.78 -0.98 8.17
CA ILE A 224 0.97 0.48 8.19
C ILE A 224 -0.29 1.23 8.63
N GLU A 225 -1.46 0.83 8.13
CA GLU A 225 -2.73 1.47 8.49
C GLU A 225 -3.29 0.96 9.82
N LYS A 226 -2.71 -0.09 10.41
CA LYS A 226 -3.32 -0.81 11.54
C LYS A 226 -4.77 -1.30 11.29
N ALA A 227 -5.12 -1.51 10.02
CA ALA A 227 -6.42 -2.00 9.55
C ALA A 227 -6.27 -3.31 8.74
N PRO A 228 -5.90 -4.43 9.38
CA PRO A 228 -5.60 -5.69 8.70
C PRO A 228 -6.80 -6.26 7.92
N PHE A 229 -8.03 -6.18 8.45
CA PHE A 229 -9.18 -6.76 7.75
C PHE A 229 -9.55 -5.97 6.50
N THR A 230 -9.50 -4.64 6.60
CA THR A 230 -9.68 -3.73 5.47
C THR A 230 -8.66 -4.03 4.39
N ALA A 231 -7.38 -4.17 4.74
CA ALA A 231 -6.32 -4.44 3.78
C ALA A 231 -6.55 -5.74 3.01
N ILE A 232 -6.87 -6.83 3.72
CA ILE A 232 -7.11 -8.14 3.11
C ILE A 232 -8.30 -8.07 2.14
N MET A 233 -9.41 -7.45 2.55
CA MET A 233 -10.59 -7.33 1.69
C MET A 233 -10.37 -6.37 0.52
N LEU A 234 -9.66 -5.27 0.74
CA LEU A 234 -9.32 -4.30 -0.30
C LEU A 234 -8.55 -4.97 -1.44
N LEU A 235 -7.48 -5.71 -1.11
CA LEU A 235 -6.70 -6.41 -2.13
C LEU A 235 -7.49 -7.53 -2.81
N THR A 236 -8.31 -8.26 -2.05
CA THR A 236 -9.19 -9.31 -2.58
C THR A 236 -10.15 -8.75 -3.63
N GLU A 237 -10.80 -7.63 -3.35
CA GLU A 237 -11.74 -6.98 -4.28
C GLU A 237 -11.03 -6.32 -5.46
N MET A 238 -9.92 -5.60 -5.23
CA MET A 238 -9.18 -4.92 -6.29
C MET A 238 -8.59 -5.88 -7.33
N ILE A 239 -8.20 -7.08 -6.89
CA ILE A 239 -7.58 -8.10 -7.76
C ILE A 239 -8.62 -9.01 -8.39
N GLY A 240 -9.73 -9.28 -7.69
CA GLY A 240 -10.82 -10.10 -8.17
C GLY A 240 -10.65 -11.61 -7.92
N THR A 241 -9.79 -12.02 -6.98
CA THR A 241 -9.68 -13.42 -6.53
C THR A 241 -9.62 -13.55 -5.02
N VAL A 242 -10.26 -14.60 -4.50
CA VAL A 242 -10.36 -14.92 -3.06
C VAL A 242 -9.39 -16.01 -2.61
N GLN A 243 -8.61 -16.60 -3.52
CA GLN A 243 -7.78 -17.77 -3.23
C GLN A 243 -6.63 -17.48 -2.26
N GLN A 244 -6.20 -16.21 -2.18
CA GLN A 244 -5.06 -15.74 -1.41
C GLN A 244 -5.45 -15.21 -0.02
N VAL A 245 -6.74 -15.25 0.36
CA VAL A 245 -7.21 -14.66 1.62
C VAL A 245 -6.51 -15.27 2.84
N LEU A 246 -6.39 -16.60 2.90
CA LEU A 246 -5.72 -17.27 4.02
C LEU A 246 -4.25 -16.86 4.19
N PRO A 247 -3.38 -16.95 3.15
CA PRO A 247 -2.00 -16.50 3.29
C PRO A 247 -1.89 -14.99 3.52
N MET A 248 -2.79 -14.17 2.97
CA MET A 248 -2.88 -12.74 3.29
C MET A 248 -3.14 -12.51 4.78
N ILE A 249 -4.09 -13.23 5.38
CA ILE A 249 -4.35 -13.16 6.84
C ILE A 249 -3.06 -13.44 7.61
N ILE A 250 -2.38 -14.56 7.35
CA ILE A 250 -1.18 -14.95 8.10
C ILE A 250 -0.12 -13.85 8.05
N VAL A 251 0.24 -13.37 6.87
CA VAL A 251 1.32 -12.38 6.72
C VAL A 251 0.91 -11.02 7.28
N THR A 252 -0.34 -10.59 7.05
CA THR A 252 -0.83 -9.28 7.52
C THR A 252 -0.88 -9.21 9.03
N PHE A 253 -1.40 -10.24 9.71
CA PHE A 253 -1.44 -10.25 11.18
C PHE A 253 -0.05 -10.34 11.81
N VAL A 254 0.87 -11.09 11.22
CA VAL A 254 2.27 -11.13 11.71
C VAL A 254 2.93 -9.76 11.51
N ALA A 255 2.77 -9.14 10.35
CA ALA A 255 3.30 -7.80 10.09
C ALA A 255 2.72 -6.74 11.04
N TYR A 256 1.40 -6.79 11.26
CA TYR A 256 0.69 -5.94 12.21
C TYR A 256 1.25 -6.11 13.64
N TYR A 257 1.41 -7.34 14.10
CA TYR A 257 1.88 -7.62 15.46
C TYR A 257 3.33 -7.18 15.66
N ILE A 258 4.20 -7.38 14.67
CA ILE A 258 5.59 -6.93 14.71
C ILE A 258 5.66 -5.40 14.74
N LEU A 259 4.84 -4.72 13.94
CA LEU A 259 4.72 -3.27 13.99
C LEU A 259 4.28 -2.78 15.38
N ASP A 260 3.32 -3.46 15.99
CA ASP A 260 2.78 -3.12 17.31
C ASP A 260 3.84 -3.29 18.42
N ILE A 261 4.61 -4.39 18.39
CA ILE A 261 5.75 -4.60 19.30
C ILE A 261 6.80 -3.49 19.17
N LEU A 262 7.07 -3.03 17.95
CA LEU A 262 8.03 -1.96 17.69
C LEU A 262 7.49 -0.57 18.12
N GLY A 263 6.25 -0.48 18.60
CA GLY A 263 5.63 0.76 19.04
C GLY A 263 5.05 1.59 17.90
N GLY A 264 4.74 0.97 16.76
CA GLY A 264 4.02 1.61 15.67
C GLY A 264 2.63 2.08 16.11
N LYS A 265 2.07 3.06 15.40
CA LYS A 265 0.79 3.72 15.75
C LYS A 265 -0.12 3.80 14.52
N PRO A 266 -1.45 3.93 14.67
CA PRO A 266 -2.33 4.16 13.53
C PRO A 266 -1.94 5.48 12.86
N ILE A 267 -1.60 5.43 11.57
CA ILE A 267 -1.02 6.59 10.87
C ILE A 267 -2.01 7.75 10.82
N TYR A 268 -3.26 7.50 10.43
CA TYR A 268 -4.24 8.57 10.30
C TYR A 268 -4.54 9.28 11.62
N GLU A 269 -4.60 8.53 12.73
CA GLU A 269 -4.84 9.13 14.04
C GLU A 269 -3.68 10.01 14.48
N ASP A 270 -2.44 9.53 14.33
CA ASP A 270 -1.24 10.31 14.69
C ASP A 270 -1.09 11.55 13.81
N LEU A 271 -1.36 11.45 12.52
CA LEU A 271 -1.35 12.59 11.61
C LEU A 271 -2.42 13.63 11.99
N ARG A 272 -3.62 13.18 12.35
CA ARG A 272 -4.70 14.05 12.85
C ARG A 272 -4.29 14.79 14.11
N LEU A 273 -3.62 14.12 15.04
CA LEU A 273 -3.09 14.73 16.26
C LEU A 273 -2.02 15.79 15.96
N GLN A 274 -1.11 15.52 15.01
CA GLN A 274 -0.09 16.49 14.60
C GLN A 274 -0.68 17.76 13.96
N MET A 275 -1.72 17.62 13.13
CA MET A 275 -2.43 18.75 12.52
C MET A 275 -3.12 19.62 13.59
N ASN A 276 -3.80 19.00 14.56
CA ASN A 276 -4.44 19.72 15.66
C ASN A 276 -3.42 20.45 16.54
N TYR A 277 -2.25 19.86 16.77
CA TYR A 277 -1.18 20.51 17.52
C TYR A 277 -0.63 21.77 16.83
N HIS A 278 -0.44 21.73 15.49
CA HIS A 278 0.01 22.90 14.72
C HIS A 278 -1.06 23.99 14.65
N LYS A 279 -2.35 23.62 14.62
CA LYS A 279 -3.45 24.58 14.65
C LYS A 279 -3.51 25.34 15.98
N ASN A 280 -3.22 24.70 17.10
CA ASN A 280 -3.20 25.35 18.41
C ASN A 280 -1.99 26.29 18.59
N MET A 281 -0.85 25.99 17.96
CA MET A 281 0.37 26.80 18.06
C MET A 281 0.41 28.01 17.12
N SER A 282 -0.50 28.08 16.14
CA SER A 282 -0.65 29.23 15.22
C SER A 282 -1.68 30.26 15.71
N ILE A 283 -2.36 29.97 16.82
CA ILE A 283 -3.36 30.85 17.47
C ILE A 283 -2.76 31.57 18.70
N ILE A 284 -1.54 31.21 19.11
CA ILE A 284 -0.76 31.84 20.18
C ILE A 284 0.35 32.68 19.56
#